data_AF-A0A7C7KUD0-F1
#
_entry.id   AF-A0A7C7KUD0-F1
#
_cell.length_a   1.000
_cell.length_b   1.000
_cell.length_c   1.000
_cell.angle_alpha   90.00
_cell.angle_beta   90.00
_cell.angle_gamma   90.00
#
_symmetry.space_group_name_H-M   'P 1'
#
loop_
_entity.id
_entity.type
_entity.pdbx_description
1 polymer ?
#
loop_
_entity_poly.entity_id
_entity_poly.type
_entity_poly.pdbx_seq_one_letter_code
_entity_poly.pdbx_strand_id
1 'polypeptide(L)' 'MSESGLIKGCLTIQKNKAYKKDDLVKHKIFGMGRVLSVSKAGHDLKLKINFGGSQRDILSSFVEKI' A
#
# COMPACT_ATOMS: atom_id res chain seq x y z
N MET A 1 30.32 23.04 1.14
CA MET A 1 28.90 22.88 0.77
C MET A 1 28.49 21.53 1.33
N SER A 2 28.02 21.53 2.57
CA SER A 2 27.87 20.30 3.35
C SER A 2 26.56 20.39 4.13
N GLU A 3 25.49 19.83 3.58
CA GLU A 3 24.26 19.59 4.34
C GLU A 3 23.75 18.19 3.98
N SER A 4 24.33 17.19 4.64
CA SER A 4 23.63 15.94 4.93
C SER A 4 22.53 16.25 5.94
N GLY A 5 21.27 15.99 5.62
CA GLY A 5 20.16 16.38 6.49
C GLY A 5 18.86 15.60 6.28
N LEU A 6 18.68 14.60 7.14
CA LEU A 6 17.40 14.05 7.62
C LEU A 6 16.68 12.98 6.77
N ILE A 7 16.98 11.72 7.13
CA ILE A 7 15.99 10.67 7.49
C ILE A 7 14.58 10.88 6.93
N LYS A 8 14.28 10.29 5.76
CA LYS A 8 12.89 9.98 5.42
C LYS A 8 12.42 8.92 6.40
N GLY A 9 11.79 9.42 7.46
CA GLY A 9 11.39 8.68 8.65
C GLY A 9 10.94 7.27 8.31
N CYS A 10 11.49 6.33 9.09
CA CYS A 10 10.91 5.02 9.26
C CYS A 10 9.39 5.17 9.29
N LEU A 11 8.72 4.78 8.20
CA LEU A 11 7.28 4.61 8.25
C LEU A 11 7.10 3.37 9.10
N THR A 12 7.09 3.58 10.41
CA THR A 12 6.60 2.64 11.39
C THR A 12 5.14 2.43 11.02
N ILE A 13 4.86 1.52 10.09
CA ILE A 13 3.51 1.15 9.64
C ILE A 13 2.92 0.30 10.77
N GLN A 14 2.68 0.92 11.92
CA GLN A 14 1.68 0.48 12.88
C GLN A 14 0.33 1.14 12.54
N LYS A 15 0.12 1.48 11.27
CA LYS A 15 -1.18 1.95 10.81
C LYS A 15 -2.00 0.70 10.49
N ASN A 16 -2.80 0.30 11.48
CA ASN A 16 -3.99 -0.53 11.31
C ASN A 16 -4.99 0.21 10.38
N LYS A 17 -4.56 0.50 9.15
CA LYS A 17 -5.34 1.15 8.11
C LYS A 17 -6.23 0.05 7.56
N ALA A 18 -7.47 0.03 8.02
CA ALA A 18 -8.50 -0.78 7.42
C ALA A 18 -8.66 -0.35 5.96
N TYR A 19 -8.18 -1.18 5.04
CA TYR A 19 -8.44 -1.04 3.61
C TYR A 19 -9.86 -1.51 3.33
N LYS A 20 -10.56 -0.82 2.43
CA LYS A 20 -11.85 -1.24 1.91
C LYS A 20 -11.85 -1.28 0.39
N LYS A 21 -12.85 -1.95 -0.18
CA LYS A 21 -13.12 -1.90 -1.62
C LYS A 21 -13.26 -0.43 -2.07
N ASP A 22 -12.75 -0.16 -3.27
CA ASP A 22 -12.68 1.14 -3.92
C ASP A 22 -11.69 2.15 -3.32
N ASP A 23 -10.92 1.78 -2.30
CA ASP A 23 -9.83 2.64 -1.81
C ASP A 23 -8.74 2.83 -2.89
N LEU A 24 -8.25 4.08 -2.98
CA LEU A 24 -7.06 4.43 -3.75
C LEU A 24 -5.80 4.10 -2.95
N VAL A 25 -4.89 3.37 -3.59
CA VAL A 25 -3.63 2.93 -3.00
C VAL A 25 -2.49 3.16 -3.97
N LYS A 26 -1.28 3.31 -3.46
CA LYS A 26 -0.05 3.42 -4.24
C LYS A 26 0.88 2.28 -3.90
N HIS A 27 1.37 1.60 -4.93
CA HIS A 27 2.48 0.66 -4.84
C HIS A 27 3.75 1.31 -5.39
N LYS A 28 4.91 1.00 -4.79
CA LYS A 28 6.19 1.63 -5.17
C LYS A 28 6.57 1.41 -6.64
N ILE A 29 6.28 0.23 -7.17
CA ILE A 29 6.67 -0.17 -8.54
C ILE A 29 5.53 0.06 -9.54
N PHE A 30 4.28 -0.22 -9.14
CA PHE A 30 3.13 -0.22 -10.06
C PHE A 30 2.40 1.13 -10.09
N GLY A 31 2.76 2.06 -9.19
CA GLY A 31 2.08 3.33 -9.07
C GLY A 31 0.72 3.20 -8.41
N MET A 32 -0.23 4.03 -8.84
CA MET A 32 -1.56 4.11 -8.23
C MET A 32 -2.47 2.97 -8.71
N GLY A 33 -3.28 2.46 -7.80
CA GLY A 33 -4.28 1.43 -8.08
C GLY A 33 -5.50 1.56 -7.18
N ARG A 34 -6.55 0.82 -7.52
CA ARG A 34 -7.82 0.81 -6.79
C ARG A 34 -8.06 -0.57 -6.19
N VAL A 35 -8.36 -0.62 -4.90
CA VAL A 35 -8.68 -1.87 -4.21
C VAL A 35 -10.00 -2.42 -4.75
N LEU A 36 -9.99 -3.64 -5.25
CA LEU A 36 -11.16 -4.38 -5.70
C LEU A 36 -11.77 -5.22 -4.57
N SER A 37 -10.93 -5.81 -3.73
CA SER A 37 -11.35 -6.62 -2.58
C SER A 37 -10.26 -6.70 -1.53
N VAL A 38 -10.68 -6.98 -0.29
CA VAL A 38 -9.80 -7.15 0.86
C VAL A 38 -10.09 -8.52 1.47
N SER A 39 -9.04 -9.33 1.64
CA SER A 39 -9.12 -10.67 2.20
C SER A 39 -8.12 -10.80 3.34
N LYS A 40 -8.47 -11.50 4.41
CA LYS A 40 -7.49 -11.87 5.45
C LYS A 40 -6.60 -13.00 4.95
N ALA A 41 -5.30 -12.88 5.19
CA ALA A 41 -4.28 -13.87 4.89
C ALA A 41 -3.47 -14.11 6.17
N GLY A 42 -3.96 -15.01 7.03
CA GLY A 42 -3.36 -15.24 8.35
C GLY A 42 -3.52 -14.02 9.25
N HIS A 43 -2.39 -13.43 9.67
CA HIS A 43 -2.35 -12.22 10.49
C HIS A 43 -2.33 -10.93 9.67
N ASP A 44 -2.14 -11.04 8.34
CA ASP A 44 -2.04 -9.91 7.42
C ASP A 44 -3.29 -9.75 6.55
N LEU A 45 -3.40 -8.61 5.87
CA LEU A 45 -4.45 -8.34 4.89
C LEU A 45 -3.87 -8.42 3.47
N LYS A 46 -4.54 -9.18 2.61
CA LYS A 46 -4.26 -9.28 1.18
C LYS A 46 -5.28 -8.45 0.42
N LEU A 47 -4.79 -7.52 -0.40
CA LEU A 47 -5.59 -6.59 -1.18
C LEU A 47 -5.51 -7.00 -2.64
N LYS A 48 -6.67 -7.22 -3.26
CA LYS A 48 -6.74 -7.34 -4.72
C LYS A 48 -6.85 -5.93 -5.28
N ILE A 49 -5.88 -5.48 -6.06
CA ILE A 49 -5.78 -4.10 -6.56
C ILE A 49 -5.73 -4.10 -8.08
N ASN A 50 -6.44 -3.16 -8.70
CA ASN A 50 -6.34 -2.87 -10.13
C ASN A 50 -5.43 -1.66 -10.36
N PHE A 51 -4.31 -1.88 -11.05
CA PHE A 51 -3.36 -0.85 -11.49
C PHE A 51 -3.59 -0.54 -12.97
N GLY A 52 -4.69 0.16 -13.28
CA GLY A 52 -4.97 0.63 -14.65
C GLY A 52 -5.19 -0.47 -15.70
N GLY A 53 -5.75 -1.62 -15.29
CA GLY A 53 -6.04 -2.77 -16.15
C GLY A 53 -5.32 -4.05 -15.70
N SER A 54 -4.23 -3.92 -14.95
CA SER A 54 -3.54 -5.08 -14.37
C SER A 54 -4.02 -5.33 -12.94
N GLN A 55 -4.67 -6.47 -12.73
CA GLN A 55 -5.09 -6.89 -11.39
C GLN A 55 -3.98 -7.69 -10.71
N ARG A 56 -3.60 -7.29 -9.49
CA ARG A 56 -2.64 -8.04 -8.67
C ARG A 56 -3.08 -8.11 -7.23
N ASP A 57 -2.75 -9.23 -6.60
CA ASP A 57 -2.86 -9.37 -5.16
C ASP A 57 -1.60 -8.89 -4.47
N ILE A 58 -1.74 -7.97 -3.53
CA ILE A 58 -0.64 -7.34 -2.80
C ILE A 58 -0.98 -7.33 -1.31
N LEU A 59 -0.01 -7.63 -0.45
CA LEU A 59 -0.22 -7.50 1.00
C LEU A 59 -0.32 -6.02 1.39
N SER A 60 -1.13 -5.73 2.38
CA SER A 60 -1.38 -4.37 2.88
C SER A 60 -0.13 -3.63 3.32
N SER A 61 0.94 -4.35 3.66
CA SER A 61 2.25 -3.83 4.06
C SER A 61 3.08 -3.26 2.90
N PHE A 62 2.77 -3.60 1.64
CA PHE A 62 3.53 -3.14 0.46
C PHE A 62 2.87 -1.99 -0.29
N VAL A 63 1.71 -1.53 0.18
CA VAL A 63 0.99 -0.40 -0.43
C VAL A 63 0.69 0.67 0.60
N GLU A 64 0.53 1.89 0.12
CA GLU A 64 0.14 3.03 0.93
C GLU A 64 -1.20 3.56 0.44
N LYS A 65 -2.17 3.64 1.35
CA LYS A 65 -3.43 4.35 1.11
C LYS A 65 -3.17 5.85 0.92
N ILE A 66 -3.65 6.40 -0.19
CA ILE A 66 -3.65 7.84 -0.52
C ILE A 66 -4.85 8.51 0.16
#